data_AF-A0A954Z509-F1
#
_entry.id   AF-A0A954Z509-F1
#
_cell.length_a   1.000
_cell.length_b   1.000
_cell.length_c   1.000
_cell.angle_alpha   90.00
_cell.angle_beta   90.00
_cell.angle_gamma   90.00
#
_symmetry.space_group_name_H-M   'P 1'
#
loop_
_entity.id
_entity.type
_entity.pdbx_description
1 polymer ?
#
loop_
_entity_poly.entity_id
_entity_poly.type
_entity_poly.pdbx_seq_one_letter_code
_entity_poly.pdbx_strand_id
1 'polypeptide(L)'
;MRPWEVIARAFTRRRAVMSLCCSVMAGLAATRASSGERPATVEFAPSWAAHAVWYQIFPERFENGDFTNDPTAESLDGRRSAPHGWSTTSWTSDWYERAAWEKSLGDDFYRDGCGWRRYGGDLAGVLDRLDHLEALGVNAIYFNPVFYAPSSHKYDSASLHHVDPYFGPDPAADLAAIAEETLDPKTWTWTTADRLFLALLAEAHQRGMHVIVDGVFNHTGRNFPAFVDLLQRQARSPFAGWYVVESFDDPS
;
A
#
# COMPACT_ATOMS: atom_id res chain seq x y z
N MET A 1 -22.50 17.73 17.36
CA MET A 1 -21.23 18.08 16.66
C MET A 1 -21.03 17.06 15.53
N ARG A 2 -20.10 17.27 14.57
CA ARG A 2 -19.98 16.35 13.40
C ARG A 2 -19.05 15.16 13.72
N PRO A 3 -19.26 13.95 13.17
CA PRO A 3 -18.63 12.72 13.70
C PRO A 3 -17.27 12.34 13.09
N TRP A 4 -16.45 13.29 12.60
CA TRP A 4 -15.28 12.97 11.75
C TRP A 4 -13.90 13.26 12.34
N GLU A 5 -13.80 13.75 13.58
CA GLU A 5 -12.51 14.10 14.22
C GLU A 5 -11.90 12.95 15.04
N VAL A 6 -11.31 11.96 14.37
CA VAL A 6 -10.33 11.04 14.99
C VAL A 6 -9.07 11.00 14.14
N ILE A 7 -8.06 11.78 14.54
CA ILE A 7 -6.72 11.77 13.90
C ILE A 7 -5.83 10.79 14.66
N ALA A 8 -5.45 9.70 14.00
CA ALA A 8 -4.50 8.73 14.55
C ALA A 8 -3.10 9.36 14.72
N ARG A 9 -2.73 9.70 15.95
CA ARG A 9 -1.38 10.16 16.30
C ARG A 9 -0.47 8.97 16.62
N ALA A 10 0.60 8.82 15.86
CA ALA A 10 1.59 7.77 16.09
C ALA A 10 2.60 8.12 17.22
N PHE A 11 3.17 7.06 17.79
CA PHE A 11 4.39 6.96 18.61
C PHE A 11 4.43 7.26 20.13
N THR A 12 5.20 6.37 20.78
CA THR A 12 5.99 6.50 22.04
C THR A 12 5.32 6.94 23.34
N ARG A 13 4.61 6.02 24.01
CA ARG A 13 4.62 5.93 25.49
C ARG A 13 4.70 4.49 26.04
N ARG A 14 5.93 4.05 26.36
CA ARG A 14 6.19 3.19 27.52
C ARG A 14 7.25 3.84 28.40
N ARG A 15 6.82 4.58 29.43
CA ARG A 15 7.67 4.98 30.56
C ARG A 15 7.46 3.99 31.69
N ALA A 16 8.47 3.18 31.99
CA ALA A 16 8.58 2.47 33.26
C ALA A 16 9.54 3.25 34.19
N VAL A 17 9.25 3.27 35.48
CA VAL A 17 9.89 4.11 36.49
C VAL A 17 11.36 3.74 36.71
N MET A 18 12.25 4.73 36.80
CA MET A 18 13.62 4.54 37.32
C MET A 18 14.10 5.76 38.13
N SER A 19 14.18 5.59 39.45
CA SER A 19 14.78 6.47 40.46
C SER A 19 14.73 5.69 41.79
N LEU A 20 15.69 5.67 42.72
CA LEU A 20 16.94 6.45 42.88
C LEU A 20 17.97 5.62 43.69
N CYS A 21 19.18 6.16 43.83
CA CYS A 21 20.22 5.86 44.84
C CYS A 21 21.17 4.67 44.62
N CYS A 22 22.39 4.86 45.12
CA CYS A 22 23.56 4.00 44.95
C CYS A 22 24.03 3.38 46.28
N SER A 23 24.94 2.42 46.15
CA SER A 23 25.93 2.01 47.17
C SER A 23 25.43 1.23 48.40
N VAL A 24 25.92 -0.02 48.54
CA VAL A 24 26.88 -0.42 49.60
C VAL A 24 27.40 -1.86 49.39
N MET A 25 28.74 -1.99 49.41
CA MET A 25 29.59 -3.15 49.77
C MET A 25 29.29 -4.59 49.30
N ALA A 26 30.11 -5.03 48.34
CA ALA A 26 31.03 -6.18 48.41
C ALA A 26 30.55 -7.60 48.86
N GLY A 27 30.74 -8.57 47.97
CA GLY A 27 30.87 -10.00 48.28
C GLY A 27 31.62 -10.75 47.17
N LEU A 28 32.69 -11.47 47.51
CA LEU A 28 33.51 -12.22 46.52
C LEU A 28 32.89 -13.59 46.23
N ALA A 29 32.65 -13.89 44.95
CA ALA A 29 32.55 -15.25 44.43
C ALA A 29 33.05 -15.29 42.98
N ALA A 30 34.21 -15.91 42.74
CA ALA A 30 34.83 -15.96 41.41
C ALA A 30 34.19 -17.03 40.53
N THR A 31 33.10 -16.68 39.84
CA THR A 31 32.60 -17.47 38.71
C THR A 31 33.36 -17.07 37.45
N ARG A 32 33.92 -18.05 36.72
CA ARG A 32 34.50 -17.79 35.40
C ARG A 32 33.41 -17.23 34.49
N ALA A 33 33.61 -16.04 33.96
CA ALA A 33 32.89 -15.60 32.78
C ALA A 33 33.29 -16.56 31.65
N SER A 34 32.40 -17.47 31.26
CA SER A 34 32.49 -18.07 29.94
C SER A 34 32.39 -16.94 28.93
N SER A 35 33.31 -16.91 27.96
CA SER A 35 33.16 -16.09 26.77
C SER A 35 32.05 -16.69 25.92
N GLY A 36 30.81 -16.49 26.36
CA GLY A 36 29.62 -16.78 25.59
C GLY A 36 29.63 -15.85 24.38
N GLU A 37 30.16 -16.36 23.27
CA GLU A 37 29.95 -15.74 21.97
C GLU A 37 28.43 -15.54 21.82
N ARG A 38 28.01 -14.28 21.63
CA ARG A 38 26.63 -14.01 21.20
C ARG A 38 26.45 -14.82 19.92
N PRO A 39 25.43 -15.69 19.81
CA PRO A 39 25.19 -16.43 18.59
C PRO A 39 25.20 -15.46 17.43
N ALA A 40 26.06 -15.70 16.44
CA ALA A 40 26.20 -14.80 15.30
C ALA A 40 24.80 -14.64 14.68
N THR A 41 24.25 -13.43 14.77
CA THR A 41 22.98 -13.10 14.12
C THR A 41 23.18 -13.38 12.65
N VAL A 42 22.44 -14.34 12.11
CA VAL A 42 22.50 -14.69 10.69
C VAL A 42 21.91 -13.51 9.92
N GLU A 43 22.77 -12.57 9.58
CA GLU A 43 22.47 -11.31 8.90
C GLU A 43 22.19 -11.60 7.43
N PHE A 44 21.04 -12.25 7.18
CA PHE A 44 20.61 -12.68 5.87
C PHE A 44 20.12 -11.49 5.04
N ALA A 45 21.07 -10.70 4.55
CA ALA A 45 20.88 -9.84 3.40
C ALA A 45 21.14 -10.66 2.12
N PRO A 46 20.22 -10.66 1.13
CA PRO A 46 20.50 -11.25 -0.18
C PRO A 46 21.73 -10.59 -0.82
N SER A 47 22.70 -11.37 -1.29
CA SER A 47 23.98 -10.84 -1.78
C SER A 47 23.85 -9.88 -2.96
N TRP A 48 22.81 -10.03 -3.80
CA TRP A 48 22.51 -9.11 -4.89
C TRP A 48 22.18 -7.69 -4.40
N ALA A 49 21.60 -7.54 -3.21
CA ALA A 49 21.19 -6.23 -2.68
C ALA A 49 22.38 -5.33 -2.34
N ALA A 50 23.57 -5.89 -2.11
CA ALA A 50 24.83 -5.15 -1.97
C ALA A 50 25.36 -4.56 -3.29
N HIS A 51 24.77 -4.96 -4.42
CA HIS A 51 25.11 -4.51 -5.78
C HIS A 51 23.90 -3.88 -6.50
N ALA A 52 22.86 -3.53 -5.75
CA ALA A 52 21.60 -3.03 -6.28
C ALA A 52 21.63 -1.52 -6.57
N VAL A 53 21.37 -1.17 -7.83
CA VAL A 53 21.00 0.17 -8.29
C VAL A 53 19.48 0.23 -8.29
N TRP A 54 18.94 0.82 -7.24
CA TRP A 54 17.50 0.87 -6.97
C TRP A 54 16.79 1.97 -7.77
N TYR A 55 15.62 1.64 -8.31
CA TYR A 55 14.65 2.58 -8.82
C TYR A 55 13.31 2.38 -8.11
N GLN A 56 12.72 3.45 -7.57
CA GLN A 56 11.41 3.41 -6.94
C GLN A 56 10.33 3.81 -7.93
N ILE A 57 9.30 2.97 -8.07
CA ILE A 57 8.15 3.20 -8.95
C ILE A 57 6.89 3.38 -8.09
N PHE A 58 6.21 4.50 -8.28
CA PHE A 58 4.83 4.71 -7.85
C PHE A 58 3.96 4.51 -9.09
N PRO A 59 3.28 3.36 -9.29
CA PRO A 59 2.73 2.98 -10.60
C PRO A 59 1.81 4.04 -11.20
N GLU A 60 0.85 4.51 -10.40
CA GLU A 60 -0.13 5.57 -10.71
C GLU A 60 0.52 6.89 -11.17
N ARG A 61 1.83 7.07 -10.93
CA ARG A 61 2.64 8.21 -11.34
C ARG A 61 3.99 7.88 -11.98
N PHE A 62 4.08 6.76 -12.68
CA PHE A 62 5.23 6.46 -13.50
C PHE A 62 4.96 6.75 -14.98
N GLU A 63 4.13 5.94 -15.63
CA GLU A 63 3.65 6.19 -16.99
C GLU A 63 2.28 5.53 -17.20
N ASN A 64 1.42 6.18 -17.98
CA ASN A 64 0.14 5.63 -18.46
C ASN A 64 0.39 5.09 -19.88
N GLY A 65 0.36 3.77 -20.03
CA GLY A 65 0.51 3.05 -21.28
C GLY A 65 -0.82 2.53 -21.85
N ASP A 66 -1.83 2.37 -21.00
CA ASP A 66 -3.16 1.89 -21.40
C ASP A 66 -4.29 2.76 -20.83
N PHE A 67 -4.59 3.84 -21.54
CA PHE A 67 -5.72 4.75 -21.29
C PHE A 67 -7.11 4.07 -21.26
N THR A 68 -7.24 2.76 -21.55
CA THR A 68 -8.53 2.06 -21.40
C THR A 68 -8.79 1.59 -19.97
N ASN A 69 -7.77 1.55 -19.12
CA ASN A 69 -7.87 1.25 -17.69
C ASN A 69 -7.88 2.49 -16.77
N ASP A 70 -7.93 3.71 -17.33
CA ASP A 70 -7.96 4.98 -16.61
C ASP A 70 -8.99 5.00 -15.45
N PRO A 71 -8.62 5.36 -14.21
CA PRO A 71 -9.56 5.44 -13.09
C PRO A 71 -10.76 6.36 -13.36
N THR A 72 -11.98 5.87 -13.11
CA THR A 72 -13.21 6.66 -13.27
C THR A 72 -13.61 7.39 -11.98
N ALA A 73 -14.61 8.26 -12.05
CA ALA A 73 -15.16 8.95 -10.87
C ALA A 73 -15.77 7.97 -9.85
N GLU A 74 -16.22 6.81 -10.31
CA GLU A 74 -16.84 5.74 -9.55
C GLU A 74 -15.82 4.78 -8.91
N SER A 75 -14.56 4.76 -9.37
CA SER A 75 -13.51 3.89 -8.81
C SER A 75 -12.75 4.50 -7.62
N LEU A 76 -12.90 5.81 -7.39
CA LEU A 76 -12.40 6.50 -6.21
C LEU A 76 -13.19 6.03 -4.96
N ASP A 77 -12.58 6.07 -3.76
CA ASP A 77 -13.14 5.61 -2.46
C ASP A 77 -14.68 5.67 -2.40
N GLY A 78 -15.35 4.53 -2.67
CA GLY A 78 -16.80 4.44 -2.86
C GLY A 78 -17.68 4.85 -1.67
N ARG A 79 -17.06 5.30 -0.56
CA ARG A 79 -17.72 6.00 0.56
C ARG A 79 -17.80 7.52 0.36
N ARG A 80 -17.23 8.06 -0.73
CA ARG A 80 -17.19 9.48 -1.09
C ARG A 80 -17.36 9.65 -2.60
N SER A 81 -18.41 10.33 -3.03
CA SER A 81 -18.56 10.75 -4.43
C SER A 81 -17.39 11.65 -4.85
N ALA A 82 -16.90 11.48 -6.07
CA ALA A 82 -15.88 12.34 -6.67
C ALA A 82 -16.34 13.82 -6.75
N PRO A 83 -15.40 14.78 -6.80
CA PRO A 83 -15.69 16.18 -7.08
C PRO A 83 -16.54 16.39 -8.34
N HIS A 84 -17.41 17.40 -8.34
CA HIS A 84 -18.18 17.76 -9.54
C HIS A 84 -17.24 18.17 -10.69
N GLY A 85 -17.36 17.50 -11.84
CA GLY A 85 -16.50 17.74 -13.00
C GLY A 85 -15.08 17.17 -12.85
N TRP A 86 -14.89 16.22 -11.93
CA TRP A 86 -13.66 15.45 -11.81
C TRP A 86 -13.32 14.72 -13.11
N SER A 87 -12.02 14.60 -13.39
CA SER A 87 -11.44 13.79 -14.46
C SER A 87 -10.05 13.31 -14.03
N THR A 88 -9.51 12.30 -14.72
CA THR A 88 -8.07 12.06 -14.72
C THR A 88 -7.33 13.28 -15.30
N THR A 89 -6.05 13.39 -14.94
CA THR A 89 -5.13 14.44 -15.41
C THR A 89 -4.10 13.78 -16.32
N SER A 90 -3.75 14.38 -17.46
CA SER A 90 -2.72 13.82 -18.36
C SER A 90 -1.41 13.55 -17.61
N TRP A 91 -0.86 12.33 -17.70
CA TRP A 91 0.25 11.86 -16.85
C TRP A 91 1.49 12.75 -16.87
N THR A 92 1.73 13.44 -17.98
CA THR A 92 2.80 14.43 -18.21
C THR A 92 2.57 15.83 -17.60
N SER A 93 1.40 16.12 -17.04
CA SER A 93 1.06 17.46 -16.54
C SER A 93 1.83 17.85 -15.26
N ASP A 94 2.10 19.14 -15.11
CA ASP A 94 2.79 19.71 -13.94
C ASP A 94 2.09 19.31 -12.63
N TRP A 95 2.87 18.89 -11.63
CA TRP A 95 2.38 18.53 -10.31
C TRP A 95 1.68 19.69 -9.57
N TYR A 96 2.05 20.94 -9.85
CA TYR A 96 1.48 22.14 -9.21
C TYR A 96 0.44 22.86 -10.06
N GLU A 97 0.29 22.55 -11.35
CA GLU A 97 -0.82 23.05 -12.15
C GLU A 97 -2.12 22.38 -11.72
N ARG A 98 -3.10 23.18 -11.28
CA ARG A 98 -4.40 22.70 -10.78
C ARG A 98 -5.47 22.68 -11.87
N ALA A 99 -6.18 21.57 -12.02
CA ALA A 99 -7.34 21.42 -12.89
C ALA A 99 -8.51 22.35 -12.47
N ALA A 100 -9.48 22.54 -13.37
CA ALA A 100 -10.66 23.37 -13.09
C ALA A 100 -11.50 22.83 -11.91
N TRP A 101 -11.70 21.51 -11.84
CA TRP A 101 -12.40 20.88 -10.73
C TRP A 101 -11.63 21.01 -9.41
N GLU A 102 -10.30 20.86 -9.43
CA GLU A 102 -9.47 21.04 -8.23
C GLU A 102 -9.57 22.46 -7.69
N LYS A 103 -9.54 23.48 -8.55
CA LYS A 103 -9.69 24.90 -8.18
C LYS A 103 -11.04 25.19 -7.52
N SER A 104 -12.06 24.37 -7.75
CA SER A 104 -13.39 24.51 -7.09
C SER A 104 -13.45 23.98 -5.65
N LEU A 105 -12.46 23.19 -5.22
CA LEU A 105 -12.46 22.55 -3.89
C LEU A 105 -11.91 23.45 -2.77
N GLY A 106 -11.17 24.50 -3.12
CA GLY A 106 -10.54 25.44 -2.18
C GLY A 106 -9.18 25.95 -2.67
N ASP A 107 -8.49 26.75 -1.87
CA ASP A 107 -7.21 27.36 -2.26
C ASP A 107 -6.00 26.43 -2.03
N ASP A 108 -6.11 25.42 -1.16
CA ASP A 108 -4.99 24.59 -0.71
C ASP A 108 -4.90 23.30 -1.52
N PHE A 109 -3.84 23.16 -2.32
CA PHE A 109 -3.63 21.99 -3.16
C PHE A 109 -3.56 20.68 -2.36
N TYR A 110 -2.83 20.66 -1.24
CA TYR A 110 -2.58 19.43 -0.48
C TYR A 110 -3.75 19.03 0.41
N ARG A 111 -4.47 20.01 0.95
CA ARG A 111 -5.64 19.77 1.81
C ARG A 111 -6.90 19.48 1.00
N ASP A 112 -7.14 20.22 -0.08
CA ASP A 112 -8.43 20.24 -0.76
C ASP A 112 -8.42 19.41 -2.07
N GLY A 113 -7.27 19.32 -2.77
CA GLY A 113 -7.17 18.74 -4.11
C GLY A 113 -6.49 17.36 -4.19
N CYS A 114 -5.24 17.23 -3.73
CA CYS A 114 -4.31 16.23 -4.25
C CYS A 114 -4.72 14.76 -4.03
N GLY A 115 -5.48 14.43 -2.97
CA GLY A 115 -5.95 13.06 -2.72
C GLY A 115 -6.95 12.53 -3.76
N TRP A 116 -7.63 13.43 -4.47
CA TRP A 116 -8.55 13.11 -5.56
C TRP A 116 -7.82 12.87 -6.89
N ARG A 117 -6.55 13.25 -7.00
CA ARG A 117 -5.86 13.28 -8.29
C ARG A 117 -5.57 11.86 -8.79
N ARG A 118 -5.77 11.63 -10.09
CA ARG A 118 -5.38 10.41 -10.81
C ARG A 118 -4.76 10.79 -12.17
N TYR A 119 -3.95 9.89 -12.73
CA TYR A 119 -3.34 10.01 -14.06
C TYR A 119 -3.38 8.72 -14.88
N GLY A 120 -3.86 7.61 -14.32
CA GLY A 120 -3.90 6.30 -15.01
C GLY A 120 -2.51 5.68 -15.22
N GLY A 121 -1.54 5.95 -14.34
CA GLY A 121 -0.25 5.25 -14.41
C GLY A 121 -0.42 3.76 -14.07
N ASP A 122 0.10 2.88 -14.92
CA ASP A 122 -0.29 1.46 -14.97
C ASP A 122 0.92 0.51 -15.21
N LEU A 123 0.68 -0.80 -15.32
CA LEU A 123 1.76 -1.79 -15.54
C LEU A 123 2.24 -1.90 -16.99
N ALA A 124 1.43 -1.53 -17.98
CA ALA A 124 1.86 -1.43 -19.38
C ALA A 124 2.85 -0.27 -19.58
N GLY A 125 2.58 0.90 -18.97
CA GLY A 125 3.51 2.02 -18.94
C GLY A 125 4.84 1.71 -18.23
N VAL A 126 4.83 0.79 -17.25
CA VAL A 126 6.09 0.28 -16.65
C VAL A 126 6.80 -0.71 -17.58
N LEU A 127 6.07 -1.62 -18.23
CA LEU A 127 6.61 -2.55 -19.24
C LEU A 127 7.31 -1.79 -20.39
N ASP A 128 6.65 -0.78 -20.95
CA ASP A 128 7.15 0.11 -22.02
C ASP A 128 8.39 0.94 -21.62
N ARG A 129 8.84 0.81 -20.36
CA ARG A 129 10.01 1.52 -19.81
C ARG A 129 11.05 0.61 -19.17
N LEU A 130 10.88 -0.71 -19.17
CA LEU A 130 11.92 -1.63 -18.68
C LEU A 130 13.25 -1.45 -19.45
N ASP A 131 13.20 -1.27 -20.77
CA ASP A 131 14.39 -0.98 -21.60
C ASP A 131 15.05 0.37 -21.24
N HIS A 132 14.27 1.36 -20.80
CA HIS A 132 14.80 2.64 -20.32
C HIS A 132 15.50 2.48 -18.95
N LEU A 133 14.92 1.70 -18.05
CA LEU A 133 15.51 1.38 -16.74
C LEU A 133 16.79 0.54 -16.89
N GLU A 134 16.83 -0.41 -17.83
CA GLU A 134 18.03 -1.18 -18.18
C GLU A 134 19.12 -0.27 -18.74
N ALA A 135 18.80 0.62 -19.69
CA ALA A 135 19.73 1.59 -20.25
C ALA A 135 20.26 2.61 -19.21
N LEU A 136 19.50 2.86 -18.13
CA LEU A 136 19.93 3.67 -16.98
C LEU A 136 20.84 2.89 -16.01
N GLY A 137 20.94 1.57 -16.15
CA GLY A 137 21.72 0.69 -15.27
C GLY A 137 20.99 0.24 -14.00
N VAL A 138 19.65 0.31 -13.98
CA VAL A 138 18.82 -0.20 -12.89
C VAL A 138 18.83 -1.72 -12.90
N ASN A 139 19.04 -2.34 -11.74
CA ASN A 139 18.94 -3.80 -11.54
C ASN A 139 18.06 -4.18 -10.33
N ALA A 140 17.38 -3.21 -9.71
CA ALA A 140 16.41 -3.45 -8.65
C ALA A 140 15.27 -2.43 -8.69
N ILE A 141 14.02 -2.89 -8.82
CA ILE A 141 12.81 -2.08 -8.77
C ILE A 141 12.14 -2.25 -7.40
N TYR A 142 11.78 -1.14 -6.76
CA TYR A 142 10.86 -1.12 -5.61
C TYR A 142 9.55 -0.46 -6.03
N PHE A 143 8.46 -1.22 -6.02
CA PHE A 143 7.12 -0.70 -6.22
C PHE A 143 6.50 -0.25 -4.88
N ASN A 144 5.98 0.97 -4.85
CA ASN A 144 4.88 1.33 -3.94
C ASN A 144 3.68 0.36 -4.14
N PRO A 145 2.73 0.25 -3.19
CA PRO A 145 1.83 -0.90 -3.16
C PRO A 145 1.05 -1.08 -4.47
N VAL A 146 1.06 -2.30 -4.99
CA VAL A 146 0.40 -2.64 -6.27
C VAL A 146 -0.97 -3.29 -6.08
N PHE A 147 -1.32 -3.67 -4.85
CA PHE A 147 -2.55 -4.40 -4.55
C PHE A 147 -3.79 -3.51 -4.57
N TYR A 148 -4.95 -4.11 -4.91
CA TYR A 148 -6.20 -3.38 -5.14
C TYR A 148 -6.61 -2.49 -3.97
N ALA A 149 -6.75 -1.19 -4.24
CA ALA A 149 -7.19 -0.16 -3.29
C ALA A 149 -7.77 1.10 -3.99
N PRO A 150 -8.77 1.80 -3.42
CA PRO A 150 -9.44 2.94 -4.09
C PRO A 150 -8.62 4.24 -4.19
N SER A 151 -7.55 4.37 -3.39
CA SER A 151 -6.64 5.53 -3.48
C SER A 151 -5.69 5.45 -4.69
N SER A 152 -4.92 6.50 -4.91
CA SER A 152 -3.75 6.46 -5.81
C SER A 152 -2.53 5.81 -5.16
N HIS A 153 -2.38 5.92 -3.84
CA HIS A 153 -1.20 5.46 -3.09
C HIS A 153 -1.29 4.00 -2.60
N LYS A 154 -2.44 3.36 -2.75
CA LYS A 154 -2.75 1.94 -2.51
C LYS A 154 -2.53 1.36 -1.10
N TYR A 155 -1.97 2.13 -0.16
CA TYR A 155 -1.84 1.75 1.26
C TYR A 155 -3.16 1.43 2.00
N ASP A 156 -4.34 1.76 1.44
CA ASP A 156 -5.67 1.41 1.94
C ASP A 156 -6.25 0.17 1.23
N SER A 157 -5.48 -0.91 1.26
CA SER A 157 -5.74 -2.19 0.59
C SER A 157 -7.14 -2.76 0.81
N ALA A 158 -7.88 -2.95 -0.29
CA ALA A 158 -9.17 -3.66 -0.36
C ALA A 158 -8.98 -5.16 -0.66
N SER A 159 -7.94 -5.53 -1.43
CA SER A 159 -7.37 -6.87 -1.45
C SER A 159 -5.89 -6.83 -1.07
N LEU A 160 -5.35 -7.98 -0.62
CA LEU A 160 -3.92 -8.21 -0.42
C LEU A 160 -3.39 -9.37 -1.29
N HIS A 161 -4.24 -9.91 -2.18
CA HIS A 161 -3.92 -11.06 -3.04
C HIS A 161 -4.18 -10.80 -4.54
N HIS A 162 -4.72 -9.63 -4.90
CA HIS A 162 -4.78 -9.15 -6.28
C HIS A 162 -4.06 -7.81 -6.45
N VAL A 163 -3.43 -7.65 -7.61
CA VAL A 163 -3.03 -6.37 -8.20
C VAL A 163 -4.27 -5.48 -8.40
N ASP A 164 -4.09 -4.17 -8.40
CA ASP A 164 -5.18 -3.23 -8.66
C ASP A 164 -5.75 -3.38 -10.08
N PRO A 165 -7.09 -3.53 -10.25
CA PRO A 165 -7.73 -3.61 -11.56
C PRO A 165 -7.39 -2.42 -12.47
N TYR A 166 -7.22 -1.22 -11.93
CA TYR A 166 -6.85 0.00 -12.67
C TYR A 166 -5.34 0.15 -12.87
N PHE A 167 -4.57 -0.94 -12.69
CA PHE A 167 -3.22 -1.11 -13.21
C PHE A 167 -3.15 -2.26 -14.25
N GLY A 168 -4.29 -2.87 -14.59
CA GLY A 168 -4.42 -3.98 -15.54
C GLY A 168 -5.41 -3.70 -16.68
N PRO A 169 -5.48 -4.58 -17.70
CA PRO A 169 -6.09 -4.27 -19.00
C PRO A 169 -7.62 -4.45 -19.06
N ASP A 170 -8.26 -5.06 -18.07
CA ASP A 170 -9.74 -5.10 -17.98
C ASP A 170 -10.21 -4.91 -16.53
N PRO A 171 -10.30 -3.65 -16.05
CA PRO A 171 -10.76 -3.37 -14.70
C PRO A 171 -12.17 -3.89 -14.42
N ALA A 172 -13.03 -4.02 -15.44
CA ALA A 172 -14.41 -4.43 -15.29
C ALA A 172 -14.55 -5.94 -15.08
N ALA A 173 -13.82 -6.75 -15.86
CA ALA A 173 -13.76 -8.19 -15.66
C ALA A 173 -13.04 -8.54 -14.35
N ASP A 174 -11.97 -7.81 -14.00
CA ASP A 174 -11.21 -8.05 -12.79
C ASP A 174 -12.03 -7.73 -11.53
N LEU A 175 -12.73 -6.59 -11.49
CA LEU A 175 -13.65 -6.27 -10.40
C LEU A 175 -14.81 -7.27 -10.29
N ALA A 176 -15.32 -7.78 -11.41
CA ALA A 176 -16.37 -8.80 -11.41
C ALA A 176 -15.87 -10.15 -10.88
N ALA A 177 -14.63 -10.56 -11.20
CA ALA A 177 -14.01 -11.75 -10.63
C ALA A 177 -13.83 -11.61 -9.11
N ILE A 178 -13.21 -10.51 -8.66
CA ILE A 178 -12.93 -10.20 -7.25
C ILE A 178 -14.23 -10.17 -6.41
N ALA A 179 -15.36 -9.75 -6.99
CA ALA A 179 -16.64 -9.65 -6.29
C ALA A 179 -17.29 -11.01 -5.94
N GLU A 180 -16.95 -12.09 -6.66
CA GLU A 180 -17.43 -13.46 -6.39
C GLU A 180 -16.53 -14.21 -5.38
N GLU A 181 -15.39 -13.63 -4.99
CA GLU A 181 -14.42 -14.27 -4.11
C GLU A 181 -14.78 -14.16 -2.61
N THR A 182 -14.14 -15.01 -1.81
CA THR A 182 -14.21 -14.98 -0.34
C THR A 182 -12.81 -14.94 0.26
N LEU A 183 -12.70 -14.93 1.59
CA LEU A 183 -11.40 -15.08 2.27
C LEU A 183 -10.91 -16.54 2.37
N ASP A 184 -11.56 -17.51 1.70
CA ASP A 184 -10.98 -18.85 1.45
C ASP A 184 -10.19 -18.83 0.13
N PRO A 185 -8.85 -19.08 0.14
CA PRO A 185 -8.02 -19.08 -1.05
C PRO A 185 -8.43 -20.07 -2.15
N LYS A 186 -9.32 -21.04 -1.86
CA LYS A 186 -9.91 -21.91 -2.88
C LYS A 186 -10.90 -21.19 -3.81
N THR A 187 -11.37 -20.00 -3.43
CA THR A 187 -12.24 -19.16 -4.26
C THR A 187 -11.46 -18.20 -5.15
N TRP A 188 -10.13 -18.08 -4.97
CA TRP A 188 -9.33 -17.07 -5.65
C TRP A 188 -8.98 -17.43 -7.09
N THR A 189 -9.00 -16.42 -7.96
CA THR A 189 -8.80 -16.53 -9.40
C THR A 189 -7.77 -15.52 -9.90
N TRP A 190 -6.94 -15.92 -10.87
CA TRP A 190 -5.96 -15.00 -11.47
C TRP A 190 -6.64 -14.01 -12.40
N THR A 191 -6.71 -12.74 -11.99
CA THR A 191 -7.26 -11.60 -12.77
C THR A 191 -6.39 -11.26 -13.99
N THR A 192 -6.82 -10.32 -14.83
CA THR A 192 -6.00 -9.81 -15.94
C THR A 192 -4.84 -8.93 -15.43
N ALA A 193 -5.07 -8.10 -14.42
CA ALA A 193 -4.05 -7.31 -13.73
C ALA A 193 -2.96 -8.19 -13.11
N ASP A 194 -3.34 -9.27 -12.41
CA ASP A 194 -2.36 -10.22 -11.83
C ASP A 194 -1.48 -10.86 -12.90
N ARG A 195 -2.07 -11.24 -14.04
CA ARG A 195 -1.35 -11.86 -15.17
C ARG A 195 -0.41 -10.88 -15.85
N LEU A 196 -0.82 -9.62 -16.00
CA LEU A 196 0.06 -8.56 -16.52
C LEU A 196 1.24 -8.31 -15.59
N PHE A 197 1.02 -8.31 -14.27
CA PHE A 197 2.09 -8.19 -13.30
C PHE A 197 3.06 -9.38 -13.31
N LEU A 198 2.55 -10.61 -13.44
CA LEU A 198 3.40 -11.81 -13.61
C LEU A 198 4.23 -11.74 -14.91
N ALA A 199 3.70 -11.16 -15.98
CA ALA A 199 4.46 -10.91 -17.21
C ALA A 199 5.54 -9.82 -17.02
N LEU A 200 5.22 -8.71 -16.35
CA LEU A 200 6.19 -7.67 -15.99
C LEU A 200 7.34 -8.24 -15.14
N LEU A 201 7.03 -9.06 -14.13
CA LEU A 201 8.04 -9.75 -13.34
C LEU A 201 8.94 -10.64 -14.21
N ALA A 202 8.40 -11.33 -15.23
CA ALA A 202 9.20 -12.13 -16.15
C ALA A 202 10.11 -11.26 -17.06
N GLU A 203 9.63 -10.13 -17.55
CA GLU A 203 10.39 -9.18 -18.37
C GLU A 203 11.48 -8.44 -17.57
N ALA A 204 11.21 -8.08 -16.32
CA ALA A 204 12.18 -7.49 -15.41
C ALA A 204 13.32 -8.48 -15.08
N HIS A 205 12.98 -9.73 -14.71
CA HIS A 205 13.98 -10.75 -14.42
C HIS A 205 14.83 -11.13 -15.65
N GLN A 206 14.28 -11.08 -16.88
CA GLN A 206 15.04 -11.28 -18.12
C GLN A 206 16.14 -10.21 -18.31
N ARG A 207 15.87 -8.97 -17.91
CA ARG A 207 16.84 -7.84 -17.89
C ARG A 207 17.73 -7.84 -16.64
N GLY A 208 17.75 -8.93 -15.87
CA GLY A 208 18.53 -9.05 -14.65
C GLY A 208 18.05 -8.18 -13.49
N MET A 209 16.84 -7.62 -13.56
CA MET A 209 16.28 -6.78 -12.50
C MET A 209 15.60 -7.62 -11.43
N HIS A 210 15.91 -7.35 -10.17
CA HIS A 210 15.12 -7.81 -9.03
C HIS A 210 13.91 -6.90 -8.80
N VAL A 211 12.83 -7.43 -8.23
CA VAL A 211 11.62 -6.64 -7.92
C VAL A 211 11.21 -6.85 -6.46
N ILE A 212 10.88 -5.74 -5.77
CA ILE A 212 10.27 -5.71 -4.44
C ILE A 212 8.94 -4.95 -4.52
N VAL A 213 7.94 -5.44 -3.78
CA VAL A 213 6.60 -4.83 -3.64
C VAL A 213 6.40 -4.41 -2.18
N ASP A 214 5.77 -3.25 -1.97
CA ASP A 214 5.38 -2.77 -0.64
C ASP A 214 4.29 -3.66 0.02
N GLY A 215 4.65 -4.32 1.11
CA GLY A 215 3.78 -5.24 1.85
C GLY A 215 3.07 -4.56 3.02
N VAL A 216 1.86 -4.04 2.78
CA VAL A 216 1.12 -3.17 3.73
C VAL A 216 0.43 -3.95 4.86
N PHE A 217 1.15 -4.83 5.56
CA PHE A 217 0.56 -5.79 6.52
C PHE A 217 0.14 -5.19 7.88
N ASN A 218 0.42 -3.91 8.14
CA ASN A 218 0.07 -3.25 9.41
C ASN A 218 -1.42 -2.85 9.51
N HIS A 219 -2.10 -2.65 8.38
CA HIS A 219 -3.49 -2.16 8.33
C HIS A 219 -4.15 -2.51 7.00
N THR A 220 -5.47 -2.39 6.93
CA THR A 220 -6.27 -2.62 5.70
C THR A 220 -7.18 -1.42 5.43
N GLY A 221 -7.62 -1.26 4.19
CA GLY A 221 -8.54 -0.21 3.77
C GLY A 221 -9.97 -0.44 4.27
N ARG A 222 -10.80 0.61 4.20
CA ARG A 222 -12.20 0.54 4.66
C ARG A 222 -13.07 -0.42 3.83
N ASN A 223 -12.60 -0.83 2.66
CA ASN A 223 -13.33 -1.68 1.73
C ASN A 223 -12.81 -3.14 1.74
N PHE A 224 -11.84 -3.45 2.61
CA PHE A 224 -11.35 -4.81 2.82
C PHE A 224 -12.47 -5.70 3.41
N PRO A 225 -12.72 -6.92 2.89
CA PRO A 225 -13.90 -7.72 3.25
C PRO A 225 -14.10 -7.93 4.75
N ALA A 226 -13.02 -8.21 5.50
CA ALA A 226 -13.07 -8.41 6.95
C ALA A 226 -13.52 -7.14 7.72
N PHE A 227 -13.16 -5.95 7.24
CA PHE A 227 -13.56 -4.67 7.85
C PHE A 227 -14.99 -4.28 7.46
N VAL A 228 -15.42 -4.60 6.24
CA VAL A 228 -16.81 -4.41 5.79
C VAL A 228 -17.76 -5.28 6.61
N ASP A 229 -17.42 -6.55 6.82
CA ASP A 229 -18.16 -7.47 7.68
C ASP A 229 -18.20 -6.99 9.15
N LEU A 230 -17.07 -6.50 9.67
CA LEU A 230 -16.97 -5.93 11.02
C LEU A 230 -17.93 -4.75 11.22
N LEU A 231 -18.01 -3.81 10.28
CA LEU A 231 -18.93 -2.67 10.36
C LEU A 231 -20.40 -3.11 10.32
N GLN A 232 -20.74 -4.13 9.54
CA GLN A 232 -22.12 -4.64 9.39
C GLN A 232 -22.57 -5.48 10.59
N ARG A 233 -21.68 -6.30 11.15
CA ARG A 233 -22.01 -7.31 12.18
C ARG A 233 -21.58 -6.90 13.59
N GLN A 234 -20.73 -5.87 13.70
CA GLN A 234 -20.19 -5.34 14.96
C GLN A 234 -19.53 -6.48 15.76
N ALA A 235 -19.77 -6.59 17.06
CA ALA A 235 -19.24 -7.66 17.92
C ALA A 235 -19.62 -9.10 17.50
N ARG A 236 -20.51 -9.28 16.50
CA ARG A 236 -20.90 -10.59 15.94
C ARG A 236 -20.10 -10.96 14.68
N SER A 237 -19.20 -10.11 14.21
CA SER A 237 -18.30 -10.44 13.09
C SER A 237 -17.27 -11.50 13.50
N PRO A 238 -17.03 -12.56 12.69
CA PRO A 238 -15.90 -13.47 12.92
C PRO A 238 -14.53 -12.76 12.82
N PHE A 239 -14.48 -11.56 12.24
CA PHE A 239 -13.27 -10.75 12.10
C PHE A 239 -13.10 -9.69 13.20
N ALA A 240 -13.99 -9.64 14.21
CA ALA A 240 -13.88 -8.67 15.30
C ALA A 240 -12.54 -8.75 16.05
N GLY A 241 -11.91 -9.93 16.10
CA GLY A 241 -10.58 -10.13 16.69
C GLY A 241 -9.40 -9.73 15.80
N TRP A 242 -9.61 -9.32 14.55
CA TRP A 242 -8.54 -8.87 13.64
C TRP A 242 -8.19 -7.37 13.84
N TYR A 243 -9.07 -6.61 14.51
CA TYR A 243 -8.99 -5.15 14.62
C TYR A 243 -9.01 -4.71 16.08
N VAL A 244 -8.34 -3.59 16.39
CA VAL A 244 -8.46 -2.94 17.70
C VAL A 244 -9.71 -2.06 17.69
N VAL A 245 -10.78 -2.52 18.30
CA VAL A 245 -12.05 -1.80 18.41
C VAL A 245 -12.16 -1.14 19.78
N GLU A 246 -12.29 0.19 19.82
CA GLU A 246 -12.47 0.95 21.07
C GLU A 246 -13.90 0.89 21.60
N SER A 247 -14.89 0.89 20.70
CA SER A 247 -16.31 0.69 21.00
C SER A 247 -17.04 0.16 19.77
N PHE A 248 -18.15 -0.54 19.99
CA PHE A 248 -19.12 -0.90 18.96
C PHE A 248 -20.33 0.04 19.07
N ASP A 249 -21.08 0.21 17.99
CA ASP A 249 -22.32 0.98 17.99
C ASP A 249 -23.37 0.29 18.89
N ASP A 250 -23.89 1.01 19.88
CA ASP A 250 -25.05 0.59 20.69
C ASP A 250 -26.33 1.23 20.10
N PRO A 251 -27.25 0.43 19.53
CA PRO A 251 -28.47 0.94 18.88
C PRO A 251 -29.68 1.03 19.83
N SER A 252 -29.48 1.03 21.16
CA SER A 252 -30.55 1.06 22.18
C SER A 252 -31.00 2.46 22.64
#